data_AF-A0A0J7JBY7-F1
#
_entry.id   AF-A0A0J7JBY7-F1
#
_cell.length_a   1.000
_cell.length_b   1.000
_cell.length_c   1.000
_cell.angle_alpha   90.00
_cell.angle_beta   90.00
_cell.angle_gamma   90.00
#
_symmetry.space_group_name_H-M   'P 1'
#
loop_
_entity.id
_entity.type
_entity.pdbx_description
1 polymer ?
#
loop_
_entity_poly.entity_id
_entity_poly.type
_entity_poly.pdbx_seq_one_letter_code
_entity_poly.pdbx_strand_id
1 'polypeptide(L)'
;MTDHPLRAGERRKAADGDLLALSPLPVASGARPSDPANWIRRKNPVWMDLQGGSLVFAAELSLMFLSLSLITISIAFFLSAESAWRNSSHFDWWLPGILIVGNLLCSLPFALVIHYNTNKAIKEGPPIRLNRQKREVAMPCWVGGKEVKIPFWGRDASVGIYTIYLFTFFALVVPLFYERPFDDFQKSFIFWTWVVFALENLIFIPYIVIGLHLQKKHKPRLEYVYHPWEQLVAYVQKQQDIGPSIFTERTLLTLAVPDPDNPETAKAAASVAVGHETVGLAQWESIRRFMEEGPEACPDPRDYGTLAYYKESCRQARREKPMGAWLWKKMADWFFQRYLAHKLTEWRVNNLIPKSLPDELHEWSQPLPEDQWAGPSEALKVETRRLESLRKKNPRLAPEAMLEVFYRASREGETLLA
;
A
#
# COMPACT_ATOMS: atom_id res chain seq x y z
N MET A 1 10.73 8.61 25.86
CA MET A 1 12.13 8.63 25.39
C MET A 1 12.73 10.00 25.75
N THR A 2 13.96 10.04 26.28
CA THR A 2 14.55 11.11 27.11
C THR A 2 15.09 12.37 26.40
N ASP A 3 14.97 13.51 27.10
CA ASP A 3 15.61 14.86 27.14
C ASP A 3 16.44 15.47 26.00
N HIS A 4 16.89 14.74 24.97
CA HIS A 4 17.67 15.33 23.87
C HIS A 4 17.23 14.82 22.49
N PRO A 5 17.14 15.72 21.49
CA PRO A 5 16.73 15.37 20.14
C PRO A 5 17.70 14.35 19.54
N LEU A 6 17.16 13.42 18.74
CA LEU A 6 17.95 12.46 17.97
C LEU A 6 18.99 13.19 17.12
N ARG A 7 20.14 12.57 16.87
CA ARG A 7 21.17 13.12 15.98
C ARG A 7 21.54 12.14 14.88
N ALA A 8 21.94 12.67 13.72
CA ALA A 8 22.40 11.84 12.62
C ALA A 8 23.61 10.96 13.03
N GLY A 9 23.48 9.65 12.80
CA GLY A 9 24.47 8.63 13.17
C GLY A 9 24.37 8.06 14.58
N GLU A 10 23.39 8.51 15.38
CA GLU A 10 23.15 7.96 16.70
C GLU A 10 22.52 6.56 16.62
N ARG A 11 23.14 5.57 17.29
CA ARG A 11 22.51 4.27 17.55
C ARG A 11 21.86 4.25 18.94
N ARG A 12 20.59 3.89 19.03
CA ARG A 12 19.87 3.66 20.29
C ARG A 12 19.33 2.24 20.32
N LYS A 13 19.44 1.58 21.49
CA LYS A 13 18.72 0.33 21.76
C LYS A 13 17.40 0.70 22.43
N ALA A 14 16.29 0.61 21.72
CA ALA A 14 14.95 0.81 22.29
C ALA A 14 14.36 -0.54 22.74
N ALA A 15 13.33 -0.51 23.59
CA ALA A 15 12.57 -1.70 23.94
C ALA A 15 11.94 -2.37 22.70
N ASP A 16 11.62 -1.57 21.67
CA ASP A 16 11.09 -2.00 20.37
C ASP A 16 12.19 -2.32 19.34
N GLY A 17 13.46 -2.37 19.75
CA GLY A 17 14.62 -2.80 18.97
C GLY A 17 15.69 -1.74 18.66
N ASP A 18 16.71 -2.12 17.88
CA ASP A 18 17.85 -1.27 17.54
C ASP A 18 17.46 -0.19 16.52
N LEU A 19 17.79 1.07 16.80
CA LEU A 19 17.49 2.26 16.00
C LEU A 19 18.79 2.96 15.57
N LEU A 20 18.90 3.28 14.28
CA LEU A 20 19.91 4.18 13.71
C LEU A 20 19.24 5.47 13.23
N ALA A 21 19.56 6.59 13.86
CA ALA A 21 19.07 7.90 13.45
C ALA A 21 19.84 8.44 12.24
N LEU A 22 19.12 8.98 11.27
CA LEU A 22 19.64 9.55 10.01
C LEU A 22 19.38 11.06 9.89
N SER A 23 18.42 11.57 10.66
CA SER A 23 18.01 12.98 10.73
C SER A 23 17.36 13.23 12.10
N PRO A 24 17.36 14.44 12.69
CA PRO A 24 17.50 15.79 12.12
C PRO A 24 18.89 16.14 11.57
N LEU A 25 18.92 17.13 10.67
CA LEU A 25 20.03 17.53 9.80
C LEU A 25 20.47 16.38 8.86
N PRO A 26 19.89 16.28 7.65
CA PRO A 26 20.06 15.14 6.76
C PRO A 26 21.46 15.13 6.11
N VAL A 27 22.47 14.68 6.85
CA VAL A 27 23.85 14.57 6.35
C VAL A 27 23.99 13.38 5.40
N ALA A 28 24.87 13.49 4.40
CA ALA A 28 25.05 12.47 3.38
C ALA A 28 25.63 11.16 3.94
N SER A 29 24.85 10.09 3.96
CA SER A 29 25.31 8.76 4.43
C SER A 29 26.47 8.22 3.58
N GLY A 30 26.55 8.63 2.32
CA GLY A 30 27.54 8.15 1.36
C GLY A 30 27.21 6.79 0.75
N ALA A 31 26.05 6.21 1.09
CA ALA A 31 25.50 5.04 0.42
C ALA A 31 25.20 5.34 -1.06
N ARG A 32 25.05 4.29 -1.88
CA ARG A 32 24.60 4.45 -3.26
C ARG A 32 23.07 4.65 -3.26
N PRO A 33 22.52 5.71 -3.89
CA PRO A 33 21.08 5.90 -3.95
C PRO A 33 20.43 4.75 -4.72
N SER A 34 19.41 4.16 -4.13
CA SER A 34 18.55 3.13 -4.71
C SER A 34 17.16 3.20 -4.07
N ASP A 35 16.11 2.80 -4.80
CA ASP A 35 14.73 2.68 -4.31
C ASP A 35 14.31 1.20 -4.19
N PRO A 36 14.95 0.40 -3.32
CA PRO A 36 14.69 -1.03 -3.18
C PRO A 36 13.29 -1.34 -2.67
N ALA A 37 12.73 -0.46 -1.82
CA ALA A 37 11.40 -0.62 -1.28
C ALA A 37 10.29 -0.21 -2.26
N ASN A 38 10.64 0.41 -3.39
CA ASN A 38 9.70 1.01 -4.34
C ASN A 38 8.78 1.99 -3.62
N TRP A 39 9.38 2.90 -2.85
CA TRP A 39 8.65 3.90 -2.10
C TRP A 39 8.40 5.15 -2.94
N ILE A 40 9.28 5.43 -3.90
CA ILE A 40 9.16 6.61 -4.77
C ILE A 40 8.10 6.32 -5.82
N ARG A 41 7.07 7.17 -5.84
CA ARG A 41 5.91 6.96 -6.72
C ARG A 41 5.86 7.93 -7.87
N ARG A 42 6.06 9.22 -7.61
CA ARG A 42 6.12 10.27 -8.62
C ARG A 42 7.25 11.21 -8.25
N LYS A 43 7.97 11.68 -9.27
CA LYS A 43 8.96 12.75 -9.11
C LYS A 43 8.76 13.77 -10.21
N ASN A 44 8.85 15.03 -9.84
CA ASN A 44 8.93 16.19 -10.70
C ASN A 44 10.13 17.04 -10.24
N PRO A 45 10.57 18.05 -11.03
CA PRO A 45 11.65 18.95 -10.60
C PRO A 45 11.37 19.73 -9.30
N VAL A 46 10.10 19.91 -8.95
CA VAL A 46 9.64 20.65 -7.77
C VAL A 46 9.48 19.73 -6.55
N TRP A 47 8.82 18.58 -6.74
CA TRP A 47 8.38 17.73 -5.64
C TRP A 47 8.47 16.24 -5.95
N MET A 48 8.52 15.44 -4.90
CA MET A 48 8.53 13.98 -4.94
C MET A 48 7.47 13.40 -4.00
N ASP A 49 6.67 12.46 -4.50
CA ASP A 49 5.67 11.73 -3.73
C ASP A 49 6.23 10.35 -3.30
N LEU A 50 6.22 10.09 -2.00
CA LEU A 50 6.54 8.80 -1.40
C LEU A 50 5.24 8.08 -1.01
N GLN A 51 5.00 6.91 -1.62
CA GLN A 51 3.84 6.08 -1.32
C GLN A 51 4.12 4.63 -1.75
N GLY A 52 4.01 3.70 -0.80
CA GLY A 52 4.23 2.27 -1.06
C GLY A 52 3.01 1.55 -1.63
N GLY A 53 3.23 0.29 -2.03
CA GLY A 53 2.17 -0.68 -2.37
C GLY A 53 1.99 -0.93 -3.87
N SER A 54 1.83 -2.20 -4.24
CA SER A 54 1.60 -2.64 -5.62
C SER A 54 0.11 -2.54 -6.01
N LEU A 55 -0.27 -1.42 -6.65
CA LEU A 55 -1.66 -1.26 -7.12
C LEU A 55 -2.05 -2.26 -8.23
N VAL A 56 -1.08 -2.69 -9.04
CA VAL A 56 -1.32 -3.66 -10.11
C VAL A 56 -1.73 -5.01 -9.55
N PHE A 57 -1.03 -5.51 -8.54
CA PHE A 57 -1.32 -6.82 -7.96
C PHE A 57 -2.76 -6.89 -7.42
N ALA A 58 -3.18 -5.84 -6.70
CA ALA A 58 -4.55 -5.75 -6.21
C ALA A 58 -5.58 -5.65 -7.35
N ALA A 59 -5.24 -5.00 -8.46
CA ALA A 59 -6.09 -4.95 -9.67
C ALA A 59 -6.17 -6.32 -10.37
N GLU A 60 -5.03 -7.01 -10.55
CA GLU A 60 -4.97 -8.36 -11.11
C GLU A 60 -5.78 -9.34 -10.27
N LEU A 61 -5.65 -9.29 -8.94
CA LEU A 61 -6.39 -10.16 -8.02
C LEU A 61 -7.91 -9.92 -8.11
N SER A 62 -8.34 -8.66 -8.17
CA SER A 62 -9.76 -8.30 -8.34
C SER A 62 -10.31 -8.80 -9.68
N LEU A 63 -9.56 -8.60 -10.78
CA LEU A 63 -10.00 -8.99 -12.13
C LEU A 63 -9.88 -10.49 -12.40
N MET A 64 -9.05 -11.22 -11.65
CA MET A 64 -8.98 -12.67 -11.73
C MET A 64 -10.34 -13.33 -11.45
N PHE A 65 -11.12 -12.80 -10.50
CA PHE A 65 -12.47 -13.30 -10.20
C PHE A 65 -13.44 -13.09 -11.37
N LEU A 66 -13.26 -12.04 -12.18
CA LEU A 66 -14.01 -11.85 -13.42
C LEU A 66 -13.64 -12.94 -14.43
N SER A 67 -12.36 -13.24 -14.64
CA SER A 67 -11.93 -14.33 -15.53
C SER A 67 -12.43 -15.69 -15.06
N LEU A 68 -12.36 -15.98 -13.75
CA LEU A 68 -12.86 -17.22 -13.18
C LEU A 68 -14.38 -17.37 -13.42
N SER A 69 -15.13 -16.28 -13.30
CA SER A 69 -16.55 -16.24 -13.62
C SER A 69 -16.81 -16.55 -15.10
N LEU A 70 -16.06 -15.93 -16.02
CA LEU A 70 -16.18 -16.21 -17.45
C LEU A 70 -15.84 -17.66 -17.80
N ILE A 71 -14.80 -18.22 -17.20
CA ILE A 71 -14.38 -19.62 -17.41
C ILE A 71 -15.46 -20.58 -16.94
N THR A 72 -15.94 -20.43 -15.71
CA THR A 72 -16.95 -21.33 -15.14
C THR A 72 -18.25 -21.29 -15.95
N ILE A 73 -18.71 -20.10 -16.34
CA ILE A 73 -19.87 -19.95 -17.23
C ILE A 73 -19.60 -20.62 -18.58
N SER A 74 -18.44 -20.39 -19.20
CA SER A 74 -18.09 -21.00 -20.49
C SER A 74 -18.05 -22.53 -20.43
N ILE A 75 -17.55 -23.09 -19.33
CA ILE A 75 -17.54 -24.55 -19.10
C ILE A 75 -18.97 -25.07 -18.99
N ALA A 76 -19.88 -24.39 -18.27
CA ALA A 76 -21.28 -24.80 -18.23
C ALA A 76 -21.93 -24.80 -19.62
N PHE A 77 -21.73 -23.75 -20.41
CA PHE A 77 -22.24 -23.69 -21.78
C PHE A 77 -21.69 -24.82 -22.64
N PHE A 78 -20.38 -25.11 -22.52
CA PHE A 78 -19.74 -26.19 -23.25
C PHE A 78 -20.31 -27.56 -22.87
N LEU A 79 -20.43 -27.88 -21.58
CA LEU A 79 -20.97 -29.14 -21.10
C LEU A 79 -22.45 -29.33 -21.48
N SER A 80 -23.27 -28.28 -21.40
CA SER A 80 -24.65 -28.31 -21.86
C SER A 80 -24.77 -28.53 -23.37
N ALA A 81 -23.89 -27.90 -24.16
CA ALA A 81 -23.86 -28.08 -25.61
C ALA A 81 -23.40 -29.50 -26.00
N GLU A 82 -22.37 -30.01 -25.33
CA GLU A 82 -21.87 -31.38 -25.54
C GLU A 82 -22.93 -32.42 -25.19
N SER A 83 -23.63 -32.25 -24.07
CA SER A 83 -24.74 -33.12 -23.65
C SER A 83 -25.88 -33.13 -24.67
N ALA A 84 -26.30 -31.95 -25.13
CA ALA A 84 -27.35 -31.81 -26.14
C ALA A 84 -26.96 -32.47 -27.48
N TRP A 85 -25.71 -32.27 -27.91
CA TRP A 85 -25.18 -32.90 -29.11
C TRP A 85 -25.13 -34.42 -29.00
N ARG A 86 -24.59 -34.95 -27.89
CA ARG A 86 -24.40 -36.38 -27.67
C ARG A 86 -25.72 -37.14 -27.57
N ASN A 87 -26.71 -36.54 -26.92
CA ASN A 87 -28.01 -37.17 -26.66
C ASN A 87 -29.09 -36.78 -27.69
N SER A 88 -28.77 -35.95 -28.69
CA SER A 88 -29.75 -35.38 -29.62
C SER A 88 -30.96 -34.74 -28.92
N SER A 89 -30.71 -34.12 -27.76
CA SER A 89 -31.71 -33.48 -26.92
C SER A 89 -31.68 -31.96 -27.08
N HIS A 90 -32.69 -31.28 -26.54
CA HIS A 90 -32.63 -29.81 -26.43
C HIS A 90 -31.50 -29.36 -25.51
N PHE A 91 -31.02 -28.14 -25.75
CA PHE A 91 -30.00 -27.50 -24.91
C PHE A 91 -30.55 -27.25 -23.51
N ASP A 92 -29.87 -27.80 -22.50
CA ASP A 92 -30.24 -27.60 -21.10
C ASP A 92 -29.63 -26.29 -20.56
N TRP A 93 -30.52 -25.36 -20.22
CA TRP A 93 -30.18 -24.06 -19.65
C TRP A 93 -29.94 -24.09 -18.15
N TRP A 94 -30.24 -25.20 -17.47
CA TRP A 94 -30.16 -25.30 -16.03
C TRP A 94 -28.75 -25.02 -15.50
N LEU A 95 -27.76 -25.75 -16.00
CA LEU A 95 -26.35 -25.61 -15.58
C LEU A 95 -25.77 -24.21 -15.90
N PRO A 96 -25.93 -23.65 -17.11
CA PRO A 96 -25.54 -22.26 -17.39
C PRO A 96 -26.25 -21.24 -16.50
N GLY A 97 -27.57 -21.39 -16.30
CA GLY A 97 -28.37 -20.48 -15.48
C GLY A 97 -27.89 -20.42 -14.04
N ILE A 98 -27.65 -21.59 -13.43
CA ILE A 98 -27.10 -21.70 -12.08
C ILE A 98 -25.72 -21.06 -11.98
N LEU A 99 -24.79 -21.34 -12.91
CA LEU A 99 -23.45 -20.78 -12.81
C LEU A 99 -23.44 -19.26 -13.01
N ILE A 100 -24.34 -18.72 -13.84
CA ILE A 100 -24.52 -17.27 -13.96
C ILE A 100 -24.98 -16.68 -12.63
N VAL A 101 -26.04 -17.23 -12.02
CA VAL A 101 -26.58 -16.75 -10.74
C VAL A 101 -25.55 -16.91 -9.61
N GLY A 102 -24.89 -18.06 -9.53
CA GLY A 102 -23.85 -18.34 -8.53
C GLY A 102 -22.65 -17.41 -8.65
N ASN A 103 -22.18 -17.12 -9.87
CA ASN A 103 -21.08 -16.17 -10.06
C ASN A 103 -21.49 -14.72 -9.74
N LEU A 104 -22.74 -14.34 -10.04
CA LEU A 104 -23.27 -13.02 -9.69
C LEU A 104 -23.36 -12.82 -8.17
N LEU A 105 -23.62 -13.88 -7.42
CA LEU A 105 -23.77 -13.83 -5.96
C LEU A 105 -22.48 -14.09 -5.18
N CYS A 106 -21.51 -14.80 -5.77
CA CYS A 106 -20.24 -15.12 -5.12
C CYS A 106 -19.05 -14.39 -5.77
N SER A 107 -18.68 -14.76 -6.99
CA SER A 107 -17.43 -14.32 -7.63
C SER A 107 -17.35 -12.81 -7.86
N LEU A 108 -18.42 -12.20 -8.40
CA LEU A 108 -18.43 -10.76 -8.70
C LEU A 108 -18.42 -9.89 -7.44
N PRO A 109 -19.17 -10.19 -6.37
CA PRO A 109 -19.04 -9.48 -5.09
C PRO A 109 -17.63 -9.53 -4.52
N PHE A 110 -16.92 -10.65 -4.57
CA PHE A 110 -15.51 -10.71 -4.15
C PHE A 110 -14.62 -9.78 -4.99
N ALA A 111 -14.79 -9.77 -6.31
CA ALA A 111 -14.07 -8.87 -7.21
C ALA A 111 -14.29 -7.40 -6.82
N LEU A 112 -15.55 -7.03 -6.56
CA LEU A 112 -15.97 -5.68 -6.16
C LEU A 112 -15.45 -5.28 -4.78
N VAL A 113 -15.48 -6.19 -3.81
CA VAL A 113 -14.94 -5.95 -2.45
C VAL A 113 -13.45 -5.66 -2.52
N ILE A 114 -12.67 -6.47 -3.25
CA ILE A 114 -11.22 -6.23 -3.41
C ILE A 114 -10.99 -4.90 -4.14
N HIS A 115 -11.76 -4.61 -5.19
CA HIS A 115 -11.68 -3.35 -5.92
C HIS A 115 -11.94 -2.15 -4.99
N TYR A 116 -13.01 -2.22 -4.19
CA TYR A 116 -13.40 -1.19 -3.25
C TYR A 116 -12.35 -1.00 -2.16
N ASN A 117 -11.88 -2.08 -1.54
CA ASN A 117 -10.84 -2.05 -0.50
C ASN A 117 -9.54 -1.47 -1.03
N THR A 118 -9.18 -1.78 -2.28
CA THR A 118 -8.00 -1.17 -2.93
C THR A 118 -8.18 0.32 -3.11
N ASN A 119 -9.33 0.77 -3.64
CA ASN A 119 -9.61 2.21 -3.81
C ASN A 119 -9.68 2.94 -2.47
N LYS A 120 -10.18 2.27 -1.43
CA LYS A 120 -10.21 2.78 -0.06
C LYS A 120 -8.79 2.92 0.50
N ALA A 121 -7.96 1.88 0.39
CA ALA A 121 -6.56 1.90 0.81
C ALA A 121 -5.74 3.00 0.10
N ILE A 122 -6.02 3.27 -1.18
CA ILE A 122 -5.38 4.38 -1.92
C ILE A 122 -5.75 5.74 -1.32
N LYS A 123 -7.02 5.91 -0.95
CA LYS A 123 -7.52 7.17 -0.34
C LYS A 123 -7.07 7.33 1.11
N GLU A 124 -6.88 6.22 1.83
CA GLU A 124 -6.51 6.19 3.24
C GLU A 124 -5.00 6.12 3.48
N GLY A 125 -4.22 5.79 2.45
CA GLY A 125 -2.75 5.86 2.47
C GLY A 125 -2.20 6.96 1.58
N PRO A 126 -2.54 8.24 1.81
CA PRO A 126 -2.09 9.36 0.98
C PRO A 126 -0.56 9.48 0.93
N PRO A 127 0.01 9.98 -0.17
CA PRO A 127 1.46 10.15 -0.31
C PRO A 127 2.01 11.21 0.65
N ILE A 128 3.25 10.99 1.09
CA ILE A 128 4.10 12.04 1.67
C ILE A 128 4.67 12.83 0.50
N ARG A 129 4.58 14.15 0.54
CA ARG A 129 5.13 15.00 -0.52
C ARG A 129 6.30 15.80 0.00
N LEU A 130 7.43 15.69 -0.67
CA LEU A 130 8.64 16.46 -0.41
C LEU A 130 8.74 17.57 -1.44
N ASN A 131 8.90 18.82 -1.01
CA ASN A 131 9.10 19.95 -1.91
C ASN A 131 10.53 20.48 -1.77
N ARG A 132 11.31 20.34 -2.84
CA ARG A 132 12.71 20.77 -2.90
C ARG A 132 12.85 22.29 -2.80
N GLN A 133 12.02 23.02 -3.54
CA GLN A 133 12.12 24.48 -3.65
C GLN A 133 11.82 25.16 -2.31
N LYS A 134 10.83 24.63 -1.56
CA LYS A 134 10.48 25.11 -0.22
C LYS A 134 11.35 24.51 0.88
N ARG A 135 12.08 23.42 0.62
CA ARG A 135 12.77 22.58 1.61
C ARG A 135 11.84 22.17 2.76
N GLU A 136 10.65 21.73 2.41
CA GLU A 136 9.59 21.34 3.33
C GLU A 136 9.01 19.96 2.97
N VAL A 137 8.48 19.28 3.98
CA VAL A 137 7.83 17.98 3.88
C VAL A 137 6.38 18.12 4.28
N ALA A 138 5.47 17.72 3.41
CA ALA A 138 4.05 17.60 3.70
C ALA A 138 3.75 16.15 4.10
N MET A 139 3.46 15.93 5.38
CA MET A 139 3.07 14.63 5.91
C MET A 139 1.56 14.54 6.12
N PRO A 140 0.92 13.43 5.71
CA PRO A 140 -0.49 13.23 5.98
C PRO A 140 -0.73 12.93 7.47
N CYS A 141 -1.66 13.66 8.07
CA CYS A 141 -2.16 13.45 9.42
C CYS A 141 -3.68 13.26 9.35
N TRP A 142 -4.20 12.29 10.11
CA TRP A 142 -5.64 12.04 10.19
C TRP A 142 -6.19 12.75 11.42
N VAL A 143 -6.91 13.86 11.19
CA VAL A 143 -7.46 14.69 12.26
C VAL A 143 -8.96 14.46 12.37
N GLY A 144 -9.40 14.21 13.60
CA GLY A 144 -10.78 13.85 13.89
C GLY A 144 -11.12 12.45 13.40
N GLY A 145 -12.14 11.85 14.00
CA GLY A 145 -12.47 10.45 13.81
C GLY A 145 -12.56 9.79 15.18
N LYS A 146 -13.78 9.66 15.69
CA LYS A 146 -14.01 8.76 16.81
C LYS A 146 -14.00 7.35 16.24
N GLU A 147 -13.17 6.46 16.79
CA GLU A 147 -13.32 5.03 16.55
C GLU A 147 -14.70 4.61 17.03
N VAL A 148 -15.66 4.54 16.11
CA VAL A 148 -16.99 4.02 16.42
C VAL A 148 -16.83 2.51 16.50
N LYS A 149 -16.64 1.99 17.72
CA LYS A 149 -16.71 0.55 17.99
C LYS A 149 -18.17 0.11 17.89
N ILE A 150 -18.59 -0.23 16.68
CA ILE A 150 -19.90 -0.83 16.46
C ILE A 150 -19.80 -2.31 16.91
N PRO A 151 -20.67 -2.79 17.82
CA PRO A 151 -20.68 -4.18 18.25
C PRO A 151 -20.86 -5.11 17.05
N PHE A 152 -20.05 -6.16 16.92
CA PHE A 152 -20.03 -7.07 15.75
C PHE A 152 -19.51 -6.46 14.43
N TRP A 153 -18.83 -5.33 14.49
CA TRP A 153 -18.16 -4.67 13.35
C TRP A 153 -16.62 -4.76 13.45
N GLY A 154 -16.12 -5.81 14.10
CA GLY A 154 -14.72 -6.20 14.10
C GLY A 154 -14.40 -7.16 12.95
N ARG A 155 -13.11 -7.27 12.57
CA ARG A 155 -12.65 -8.19 11.51
C ARG A 155 -13.16 -9.61 11.76
N ASP A 156 -13.04 -10.11 12.98
CA ASP A 156 -13.41 -11.49 13.33
C ASP A 156 -14.93 -11.71 13.34
N ALA A 157 -15.69 -10.75 13.88
CA ALA A 157 -17.16 -10.80 13.88
C ALA A 157 -17.73 -10.71 12.45
N SER A 158 -17.13 -9.89 11.59
CA SER A 158 -17.56 -9.77 10.19
C SER A 158 -17.32 -11.04 9.39
N VAL A 159 -16.22 -11.75 9.64
CA VAL A 159 -15.93 -13.06 9.03
C VAL A 159 -16.93 -14.10 9.51
N GLY A 160 -17.26 -14.13 10.81
CA GLY A 160 -18.28 -15.02 11.36
C GLY A 160 -19.66 -14.80 10.72
N ILE A 161 -20.11 -13.54 10.66
CA ILE A 161 -21.39 -13.17 10.03
C ILE A 161 -21.41 -13.58 8.54
N TYR A 162 -20.35 -13.27 7.80
CA TYR A 162 -20.23 -13.65 6.38
C TYR A 162 -20.25 -15.16 6.19
N THR A 163 -19.58 -15.91 7.07
CA THR A 163 -19.53 -17.38 7.02
C THR A 163 -20.91 -17.98 7.24
N ILE A 164 -21.66 -17.49 8.25
CA ILE A 164 -23.04 -17.92 8.50
C ILE A 164 -23.91 -17.63 7.29
N TYR A 165 -23.87 -16.40 6.76
CA TYR A 165 -24.63 -16.01 5.57
C TYR A 165 -24.29 -16.88 4.35
N LEU A 166 -23.01 -17.22 4.16
CA LEU A 166 -22.54 -18.10 3.11
C LEU A 166 -23.08 -19.53 3.27
N PHE A 167 -23.08 -20.08 4.51
CA PHE A 167 -23.67 -21.39 4.79
C PHE A 167 -25.18 -21.41 4.56
N THR A 168 -25.91 -20.38 5.01
CA THR A 168 -27.35 -20.23 4.77
C THR A 168 -27.64 -20.13 3.27
N PHE A 169 -26.83 -19.37 2.53
CA PHE A 169 -26.93 -19.30 1.07
C PHE A 169 -26.67 -20.65 0.38
N PHE A 170 -25.61 -21.37 0.76
CA PHE A 170 -25.35 -22.70 0.22
C PHE A 170 -26.44 -23.70 0.59
N ALA A 171 -27.01 -23.63 1.79
CA ALA A 171 -28.12 -24.49 2.21
C ALA A 171 -29.40 -24.24 1.38
N LEU A 172 -29.60 -23.03 0.84
CA LEU A 172 -30.68 -22.73 -0.11
C LEU A 172 -30.37 -23.20 -1.54
N VAL A 173 -29.11 -23.16 -1.93
CA VAL A 173 -28.67 -23.45 -3.30
C VAL A 173 -28.49 -24.95 -3.53
N VAL A 174 -27.97 -25.70 -2.56
CA VAL A 174 -27.74 -27.16 -2.67
C VAL A 174 -29.01 -27.94 -3.05
N PRO A 175 -30.18 -27.69 -2.44
CA PRO A 175 -31.42 -28.36 -2.83
C PRO A 175 -31.79 -28.15 -4.30
N LEU A 176 -31.44 -27.02 -4.91
CA LEU A 176 -31.72 -26.79 -6.33
C LEU A 176 -31.03 -27.83 -7.23
N PHE A 177 -29.89 -28.39 -6.81
CA PHE A 177 -29.19 -29.45 -7.56
C PHE A 177 -29.72 -30.86 -7.31
N TYR A 178 -30.78 -31.01 -6.52
CA TYR A 178 -31.34 -32.31 -6.19
C TYR A 178 -32.37 -32.73 -7.24
N GLU A 179 -32.06 -33.78 -8.01
CA GLU A 179 -32.91 -34.25 -9.12
C GLU A 179 -34.15 -35.04 -8.68
N ARG A 180 -34.24 -35.43 -7.40
CA ARG A 180 -35.37 -36.23 -6.88
C ARG A 180 -36.43 -35.34 -6.25
N PRO A 181 -37.71 -35.74 -6.28
CA PRO A 181 -38.77 -35.02 -5.60
C PRO A 181 -38.47 -34.94 -4.10
N PHE A 182 -38.60 -33.75 -3.53
CA PHE A 182 -38.34 -33.53 -2.11
C PHE A 182 -39.31 -34.30 -1.23
N ASP A 183 -38.80 -34.96 -0.20
CA ASP A 183 -39.62 -35.47 0.88
C ASP A 183 -40.15 -34.32 1.77
N ASP A 184 -41.09 -34.61 2.66
CA ASP A 184 -41.73 -33.57 3.48
C ASP A 184 -40.76 -32.92 4.48
N PHE A 185 -39.72 -33.66 4.90
CA PHE A 185 -38.65 -33.12 5.72
C PHE A 185 -37.83 -32.07 4.94
N GLN A 186 -37.45 -32.37 3.70
CA GLN A 186 -36.69 -31.48 2.82
C GLN A 186 -37.50 -30.23 2.45
N LYS A 187 -38.80 -30.35 2.16
CA LYS A 187 -39.67 -29.18 1.94
C LYS A 187 -39.73 -28.26 3.15
N SER A 188 -39.91 -28.84 4.34
CA SER A 188 -39.91 -28.11 5.60
C SER A 188 -38.56 -27.44 5.86
N PHE A 189 -37.46 -28.16 5.65
CA PHE A 189 -36.10 -27.64 5.78
C PHE A 189 -35.87 -26.44 4.86
N ILE A 190 -36.18 -26.56 3.56
CA ILE A 190 -36.05 -25.48 2.57
C ILE A 190 -36.87 -24.26 2.99
N PHE A 191 -38.12 -24.46 3.41
CA PHE A 191 -38.99 -23.36 3.88
C PHE A 191 -38.36 -22.62 5.06
N TRP A 192 -37.91 -23.34 6.09
CA TRP A 192 -37.27 -22.73 7.26
C TRP A 192 -35.93 -22.07 6.91
N THR A 193 -35.13 -22.64 5.99
CA THR A 193 -33.92 -21.99 5.49
C THR A 193 -34.24 -20.67 4.79
N TRP A 194 -35.32 -20.59 3.99
CA TRP A 194 -35.78 -19.34 3.39
C TRP A 194 -36.20 -18.30 4.43
N VAL A 195 -36.90 -18.73 5.49
CA VAL A 195 -37.28 -17.85 6.62
C VAL A 195 -36.03 -17.30 7.32
N VAL A 196 -35.05 -18.16 7.61
CA VAL A 196 -33.78 -17.75 8.24
C VAL A 196 -33.04 -16.77 7.34
N PHE A 197 -32.93 -17.04 6.05
CA PHE A 197 -32.28 -16.13 5.09
C PHE A 197 -32.99 -14.77 4.99
N ALA A 198 -34.33 -14.75 5.02
CA ALA A 198 -35.10 -13.51 5.03
C ALA A 198 -34.85 -12.68 6.31
N LEU A 199 -34.80 -13.35 7.47
CA LEU A 199 -34.48 -12.71 8.76
C LEU A 199 -33.04 -12.18 8.80
N GLU A 200 -32.08 -12.96 8.30
CA GLU A 200 -30.69 -12.55 8.15
C GLU A 200 -30.58 -11.27 7.30
N ASN A 201 -31.25 -11.22 6.15
CA ASN A 201 -31.27 -10.02 5.30
C ASN A 201 -31.93 -8.82 5.99
N LEU A 202 -33.03 -9.05 6.73
CA LEU A 202 -33.74 -8.00 7.46
C LEU A 202 -32.90 -7.40 8.60
N ILE A 203 -31.96 -8.16 9.17
CA ILE A 203 -31.04 -7.69 10.22
C ILE A 203 -29.77 -7.10 9.61
N PHE A 204 -29.13 -7.82 8.68
CA PHE A 204 -27.82 -7.45 8.13
C PHE A 204 -27.88 -6.23 7.22
N ILE A 205 -28.92 -6.09 6.38
CA ILE A 205 -29.02 -4.95 5.47
C ILE A 205 -29.12 -3.63 6.25
N PRO A 206 -30.05 -3.45 7.21
CA PRO A 206 -30.11 -2.23 8.02
C PRO A 206 -28.84 -2.03 8.84
N TYR A 207 -28.27 -3.09 9.41
CA TYR A 207 -27.04 -3.00 10.19
C TYR A 207 -25.84 -2.50 9.35
N ILE A 208 -25.67 -3.02 8.13
CA ILE A 208 -24.65 -2.53 7.19
C ILE A 208 -24.92 -1.07 6.80
N VAL A 209 -26.18 -0.70 6.51
CA VAL A 209 -26.55 0.68 6.15
C VAL A 209 -26.25 1.65 7.29
N ILE A 210 -26.59 1.31 8.53
CA ILE A 210 -26.29 2.10 9.72
C ILE A 210 -24.77 2.21 9.91
N GLY A 211 -24.04 1.11 9.78
CA GLY A 211 -22.58 1.10 9.86
C GLY A 211 -21.93 2.03 8.83
N LEU A 212 -22.33 1.91 7.56
CA LEU A 212 -21.86 2.78 6.48
C LEU A 212 -22.20 4.25 6.73
N HIS A 213 -23.40 4.54 7.25
CA HIS A 213 -23.81 5.89 7.59
C HIS A 213 -22.94 6.48 8.73
N LEU A 214 -22.73 5.72 9.79
CA LEU A 214 -21.90 6.13 10.93
C LEU A 214 -20.44 6.36 10.52
N GLN A 215 -19.89 5.47 9.67
CA GLN A 215 -18.55 5.61 9.12
C GLN A 215 -18.43 6.84 8.21
N LYS A 216 -19.46 7.18 7.43
CA LYS A 216 -19.48 8.41 6.64
C LYS A 216 -19.53 9.66 7.53
N LYS A 217 -20.32 9.63 8.60
CA LYS A 217 -20.49 10.77 9.52
C LYS A 217 -19.23 11.05 10.36
N HIS A 218 -18.53 10.02 10.81
CA HIS A 218 -17.34 10.13 11.66
C HIS A 218 -16.04 9.88 10.89
N LYS A 219 -16.07 10.03 9.56
CA LYS A 219 -14.90 9.79 8.74
C LYS A 219 -13.77 10.74 9.15
N PRO A 220 -12.56 10.24 9.41
CA PRO A 220 -11.43 11.10 9.72
C PRO A 220 -11.13 12.02 8.54
N ARG A 221 -10.73 13.27 8.84
CA ARG A 221 -10.35 14.24 7.82
C ARG A 221 -8.84 14.14 7.61
N LEU A 222 -8.44 14.16 6.34
CA LEU A 222 -7.04 14.18 5.96
C LEU A 222 -6.56 15.62 5.99
N GLU A 223 -5.56 15.90 6.82
CA GLU A 223 -4.88 17.19 6.91
C GLU A 223 -3.39 16.97 6.65
N TYR A 224 -2.73 17.92 5.98
CA TYR A 224 -1.30 17.85 5.74
C TYR A 224 -0.54 18.74 6.72
N VAL A 225 0.38 18.14 7.46
CA VAL A 225 1.31 18.87 8.33
C VAL A 225 2.55 19.20 7.51
N TYR A 226 2.81 20.50 7.32
CA TYR A 226 4.01 21.00 6.67
C TYR A 226 5.11 21.16 7.71
N HIS A 227 6.27 20.58 7.43
CA HIS A 227 7.40 20.59 8.36
C HIS A 227 8.72 20.87 7.62
N PRO A 228 9.66 21.65 8.19
CA PRO A 228 10.96 21.88 7.58
C PRO A 228 11.73 20.57 7.35
N TRP A 229 12.35 20.43 6.19
CA TRP A 229 13.13 19.25 5.79
C TRP A 229 14.26 18.94 6.76
N GLU A 230 14.97 19.96 7.24
CA GLU A 230 16.15 19.79 8.08
C GLU A 230 15.82 19.42 9.53
N GLN A 231 14.58 19.65 9.96
CA GLN A 231 14.09 19.29 11.29
C GLN A 231 13.36 17.93 11.29
N LEU A 232 13.13 17.34 10.11
CA LEU A 232 12.49 16.04 9.99
C LEU A 232 13.33 14.98 10.70
N VAL A 233 12.70 14.14 11.52
CA VAL A 233 13.37 13.01 12.15
C VAL A 233 13.24 11.80 11.23
N ALA A 234 14.36 11.19 10.87
CA ALA A 234 14.40 10.01 10.04
C ALA A 234 15.29 8.97 10.71
N TYR A 235 14.82 7.73 10.80
CA TYR A 235 15.60 6.67 11.42
C TYR A 235 15.25 5.30 10.82
N VAL A 236 16.21 4.39 10.89
CA VAL A 236 16.03 2.98 10.55
C VAL A 236 15.90 2.21 11.85
N GLN A 237 14.80 1.48 12.03
CA GLN A 237 14.51 0.69 13.23
C GLN A 237 14.35 -0.78 12.86
N LYS A 238 14.97 -1.66 13.63
CA LYS A 238 14.72 -3.10 13.60
C LYS A 238 13.62 -3.42 14.61
N GLN A 239 12.39 -3.55 14.16
CA GLN A 239 11.26 -3.91 15.02
C GLN A 239 11.18 -5.42 15.17
N GLN A 240 11.13 -5.89 16.42
CA GLN A 240 10.95 -7.31 16.73
C GLN A 240 9.52 -7.55 17.24
N ASP A 241 8.69 -8.15 16.40
CA ASP A 241 7.34 -8.56 16.78
C ASP A 241 7.41 -9.98 17.36
N ILE A 242 7.32 -10.09 18.69
CA ILE A 242 7.29 -11.37 19.41
C ILE A 242 5.83 -11.75 19.65
N GLY A 243 5.27 -12.62 18.80
CA GLY A 243 3.97 -13.26 18.99
C GLY A 243 4.09 -14.64 19.65
N PRO A 244 2.98 -15.23 20.12
CA PRO A 244 2.98 -16.55 20.77
C PRO A 244 3.55 -17.71 19.91
N SER A 245 3.57 -17.55 18.60
CA SER A 245 4.02 -18.57 17.63
C SER A 245 4.81 -18.00 16.44
N ILE A 246 5.09 -16.70 16.42
CA ILE A 246 5.76 -16.02 15.31
C ILE A 246 6.81 -15.07 15.88
N PHE A 247 8.07 -15.30 15.51
CA PHE A 247 9.15 -14.33 15.66
C PHE A 247 9.37 -13.69 14.29
N THR A 248 9.04 -12.41 14.14
CA THR A 248 9.33 -11.68 12.90
C THR A 248 10.15 -10.44 13.23
N GLU A 249 11.33 -10.34 12.63
CA GLU A 249 12.15 -9.13 12.63
C GLU A 249 11.87 -8.33 11.36
N ARG A 250 11.49 -7.06 11.51
CA ARG A 250 11.23 -6.14 10.39
C ARG A 250 12.09 -4.90 10.52
N THR A 251 12.95 -4.67 9.54
CA THR A 251 13.67 -3.41 9.43
C THR A 251 12.82 -2.40 8.68
N LEU A 252 12.46 -1.30 9.35
CA LEU A 252 11.63 -0.21 8.84
C LEU A 252 12.45 1.08 8.74
N LEU A 253 12.30 1.81 7.64
CA LEU A 253 12.72 3.21 7.56
C LEU A 253 11.52 4.08 7.89
N THR A 254 11.61 4.87 8.95
CA THR A 254 10.53 5.73 9.43
C THR A 254 10.92 7.20 9.31
N LEU A 255 10.01 7.98 8.72
CA LEU A 255 10.05 9.44 8.72
C LEU A 255 9.00 9.93 9.70
N ALA A 256 9.40 10.75 10.66
CA ALA A 256 8.55 11.24 11.73
C ALA A 256 8.68 12.75 11.88
N VAL A 257 7.53 13.41 12.03
CA VAL A 257 7.43 14.78 12.50
C VAL A 257 7.25 14.74 14.01
N PRO A 258 8.20 15.30 14.79
CA PRO A 258 8.10 15.33 16.24
C PRO A 258 6.89 16.17 16.67
N ASP A 259 6.17 15.71 17.69
CA ASP A 259 5.09 16.50 18.28
C ASP A 259 5.67 17.51 19.28
N PRO A 260 5.43 18.82 19.12
CA PRO A 260 5.89 19.83 20.07
C PRO A 260 5.27 19.67 21.47
N ASP A 261 4.05 19.11 21.57
CA ASP A 261 3.33 19.00 22.84
C ASP A 261 3.67 17.71 23.61
N ASN A 262 4.11 16.66 22.91
CA ASN A 262 4.51 15.40 23.51
C ASN A 262 5.79 14.85 22.86
N PRO A 263 6.96 15.00 23.51
CA PRO A 263 8.24 14.59 22.94
C PRO A 263 8.38 13.07 22.73
N GLU A 264 7.47 12.28 23.30
CA GLU A 264 7.46 10.82 23.13
C GLU A 264 6.62 10.35 21.92
N THR A 265 5.80 11.24 21.33
CA THR A 265 4.88 10.90 20.25
C THR A 265 5.23 11.67 18.98
N ALA A 266 5.05 11.04 17.82
CA ALA A 266 5.15 11.73 16.54
C ALA A 266 3.78 12.22 16.09
N LYS A 267 3.66 13.50 15.69
CA LYS A 267 2.42 14.09 15.17
C LYS A 267 1.99 13.45 13.85
N ALA A 268 2.97 13.11 13.02
CA ALA A 268 2.78 12.31 11.82
C ALA A 268 4.01 11.44 11.62
N ALA A 269 3.80 10.17 11.29
CA ALA A 269 4.88 9.24 10.98
C ALA A 269 4.48 8.35 9.82
N ALA A 270 5.45 8.02 8.98
CA ALA A 270 5.28 7.08 7.89
C ALA A 270 6.50 6.19 7.77
N SER A 271 6.25 4.90 7.59
CA SER A 271 7.29 3.89 7.55
C SER A 271 7.18 3.02 6.30
N VAL A 272 8.33 2.54 5.83
CA VAL A 272 8.41 1.55 4.76
C VAL A 272 9.30 0.40 5.20
N ALA A 273 8.94 -0.83 4.82
CA ALA A 273 9.74 -2.01 5.10
C ALA A 273 10.90 -2.11 4.11
N VAL A 274 12.14 -2.13 4.64
CA VAL A 274 13.35 -2.09 3.83
C VAL A 274 14.22 -3.34 3.98
N GLY A 275 13.86 -4.23 4.91
CA GLY A 275 14.49 -5.55 5.11
C GLY A 275 15.84 -5.48 5.83
N HIS A 276 16.75 -4.60 5.39
CA HIS A 276 18.08 -4.44 5.98
C HIS A 276 18.47 -2.95 6.16
N GLU A 277 19.38 -2.67 7.10
CA GLU A 277 19.84 -1.32 7.46
C GLU A 277 20.51 -0.59 6.29
N THR A 278 21.48 -1.23 5.61
CA THR A 278 22.12 -0.72 4.39
C THR A 278 21.13 -0.31 3.29
N VAL A 279 20.05 -1.08 3.17
CA VAL A 279 18.99 -0.85 2.17
C VAL A 279 18.14 0.34 2.60
N GLY A 280 17.90 0.51 3.91
CA GLY A 280 17.29 1.70 4.52
C GLY A 280 18.11 2.97 4.29
N LEU A 281 19.44 2.87 4.43
CA LEU A 281 20.36 3.96 4.11
C LEU A 281 20.34 4.34 2.63
N ALA A 282 20.33 3.36 1.73
CA ALA A 282 20.25 3.62 0.29
C ALA A 282 18.94 4.31 -0.10
N GLN A 283 17.82 3.91 0.53
CA GLN A 283 16.52 4.55 0.36
C GLN A 283 16.53 5.99 0.86
N TRP A 284 17.04 6.22 2.08
CA TRP A 284 17.17 7.55 2.66
C TRP A 284 18.07 8.47 1.82
N GLU A 285 19.20 7.96 1.36
CA GLU A 285 20.14 8.71 0.52
C GLU A 285 19.51 9.11 -0.83
N SER A 286 18.63 8.29 -1.40
CA SER A 286 17.85 8.66 -2.59
C SER A 286 16.94 9.85 -2.31
N ILE A 287 16.27 9.85 -1.16
CA ILE A 287 15.39 10.94 -0.73
C ILE A 287 16.18 12.22 -0.51
N ARG A 288 17.31 12.13 0.19
CA ARG A 288 18.21 13.27 0.45
C ARG A 288 18.75 13.85 -0.84
N ARG A 289 19.24 13.03 -1.77
CA ARG A 289 19.79 13.50 -3.06
C ARG A 289 18.74 14.18 -3.91
N PHE A 290 17.48 13.73 -3.87
CA PHE A 290 16.39 14.45 -4.52
C PHE A 290 16.26 15.89 -3.98
N MET A 291 16.31 16.06 -2.65
CA MET A 291 16.17 17.37 -2.01
C MET A 291 17.38 18.29 -2.24
N GLU A 292 18.61 17.75 -2.26
CA GLU A 292 19.82 18.57 -2.39
C GLU A 292 20.26 18.77 -3.86
N GLU A 293 20.36 17.68 -4.63
CA GLU A 293 20.97 17.64 -5.96
C GLU A 293 19.92 17.68 -7.09
N GLY A 294 18.67 17.27 -6.81
CA GLY A 294 17.55 17.34 -7.74
C GLY A 294 17.09 15.98 -8.30
N PRO A 295 16.15 15.97 -9.26
CA PRO A 295 15.47 14.75 -9.72
C PRO A 295 16.35 13.75 -10.47
N GLU A 296 17.46 14.20 -11.05
CA GLU A 296 18.41 13.37 -11.79
C GLU A 296 19.34 12.55 -10.88
N ALA A 297 19.55 13.02 -9.64
CA ALA A 297 20.43 12.37 -8.67
C ALA A 297 19.79 11.16 -7.95
N CYS A 298 18.49 10.95 -8.18
CA CYS A 298 17.69 9.88 -7.60
C CYS A 298 17.25 8.90 -8.70
N PRO A 299 17.20 7.58 -8.42
CA PRO A 299 16.61 6.62 -9.36
C PRO A 299 15.25 7.08 -9.86
N ASP A 300 14.91 6.69 -11.09
CA ASP A 300 13.57 6.89 -11.61
C ASP A 300 12.56 6.12 -10.76
N PRO A 301 11.37 6.70 -10.50
CA PRO A 301 10.31 5.98 -9.82
C PRO A 301 10.05 4.68 -10.58
N ARG A 302 9.78 3.60 -9.85
CA ARG A 302 9.44 2.33 -10.47
C ARG A 302 8.28 2.53 -11.45
N ASP A 303 8.42 2.01 -12.67
CA ASP A 303 7.30 1.92 -13.59
C ASP A 303 6.34 0.85 -13.05
N TYR A 304 5.30 1.29 -12.35
CA TYR A 304 4.28 0.41 -11.75
C TYR A 304 3.30 -0.13 -12.80
N GLY A 305 3.71 -0.24 -14.06
CA GLY A 305 2.89 -0.80 -15.10
C GLY A 305 2.02 0.25 -15.76
N THR A 306 2.64 1.35 -16.18
CA THR A 306 2.12 2.17 -17.27
C THR A 306 1.74 1.24 -18.41
N LEU A 307 0.62 1.50 -19.10
CA LEU A 307 0.18 0.65 -20.20
C LEU A 307 1.29 0.51 -21.28
N ALA A 308 2.13 1.53 -21.43
CA ALA A 308 3.30 1.54 -22.31
C ALA A 308 4.30 0.44 -21.95
N TYR A 309 4.76 0.38 -20.71
CA TYR A 309 5.71 -0.63 -20.25
C TYR A 309 5.16 -2.05 -20.35
N TYR A 310 3.88 -2.27 -20.00
CA TYR A 310 3.25 -3.57 -20.21
C TYR A 310 3.26 -3.99 -21.69
N LYS A 311 2.97 -3.04 -22.60
CA LYS A 311 3.03 -3.30 -24.06
C LYS A 311 4.46 -3.60 -24.51
N GLU A 312 5.46 -2.92 -23.98
CA GLU A 312 6.88 -3.18 -24.28
C GLU A 312 7.33 -4.55 -23.78
N SER A 313 7.00 -4.90 -22.54
CA SER A 313 7.25 -6.24 -21.99
C SER A 313 6.57 -7.33 -22.84
N CYS A 314 5.37 -7.08 -23.35
CA CYS A 314 4.70 -7.99 -24.30
C CYS A 314 5.44 -8.10 -25.65
N ARG A 315 6.01 -7.01 -26.16
CA ARG A 315 6.81 -7.00 -27.41
C ARG A 315 8.12 -7.75 -27.22
N GLN A 316 8.84 -7.50 -26.12
CA GLN A 316 10.07 -8.21 -25.75
C GLN A 316 9.79 -9.71 -25.59
N ALA A 317 8.75 -10.08 -24.84
CA ALA A 317 8.37 -11.47 -24.64
C ALA A 317 8.02 -12.20 -25.96
N ARG A 318 7.53 -11.50 -26.99
CA ARG A 318 7.28 -12.09 -28.31
C ARG A 318 8.57 -12.32 -29.11
N ARG A 319 9.62 -11.55 -28.85
CA ARG A 319 10.93 -11.70 -29.52
C ARG A 319 11.79 -12.79 -28.86
N GLU A 320 11.72 -12.90 -27.54
CA GLU A 320 12.67 -13.72 -26.78
C GLU A 320 12.13 -15.10 -26.39
N LYS A 321 10.81 -15.26 -26.24
CA LYS A 321 10.25 -16.52 -25.73
C LYS A 321 9.95 -17.50 -26.86
N PRO A 322 10.21 -18.80 -26.65
CA PRO A 322 9.72 -19.83 -27.54
C PRO A 322 8.18 -19.84 -27.54
N MET A 323 7.57 -20.31 -28.64
CA MET A 323 6.13 -20.21 -28.89
C MET A 323 5.26 -20.74 -27.73
N GLY A 324 5.60 -21.88 -27.14
CA GLY A 324 4.85 -22.46 -26.02
C GLY A 324 4.86 -21.57 -24.77
N ALA A 325 6.03 -21.04 -24.39
CA ALA A 325 6.15 -20.14 -23.24
C ALA A 325 5.45 -18.79 -23.49
N TRP A 326 5.45 -18.31 -24.73
CA TRP A 326 4.70 -17.11 -25.12
C TRP A 326 3.18 -17.33 -25.05
N LEU A 327 2.68 -18.47 -25.54
CA LEU A 327 1.27 -18.84 -25.43
C LEU A 327 0.82 -18.98 -23.98
N TRP A 328 1.62 -19.64 -23.14
CA TRP A 328 1.35 -19.74 -21.70
C TRP A 328 1.29 -18.37 -21.03
N LYS A 329 2.24 -17.48 -21.36
CA LYS A 329 2.17 -16.08 -20.90
C LYS A 329 0.88 -15.40 -21.35
N LYS A 330 0.43 -15.60 -22.58
CA LYS A 330 -0.83 -14.99 -23.08
C LYS A 330 -2.05 -15.52 -22.35
N MET A 331 -2.10 -16.81 -22.07
CA MET A 331 -3.14 -17.41 -21.24
C MET A 331 -3.15 -16.80 -19.83
N ALA A 332 -1.99 -16.68 -19.18
CA ALA A 332 -1.88 -16.06 -17.87
C ALA A 332 -2.25 -14.56 -17.90
N ASP A 333 -1.80 -13.81 -18.91
CA ASP A 333 -2.10 -12.39 -19.07
C ASP A 333 -3.61 -12.17 -19.27
N TRP A 334 -4.30 -13.06 -19.99
CA TRP A 334 -5.76 -13.05 -20.11
C TRP A 334 -6.43 -13.42 -18.79
N PHE A 335 -5.98 -14.48 -18.10
CA PHE A 335 -6.55 -14.92 -16.83
C PHE A 335 -6.50 -13.83 -15.75
N PHE A 336 -5.38 -13.13 -15.60
CA PHE A 336 -5.24 -12.01 -14.67
C PHE A 336 -5.75 -10.68 -15.23
N GLN A 337 -6.29 -10.67 -16.46
CA GLN A 337 -6.74 -9.47 -17.18
C GLN A 337 -5.68 -8.36 -17.12
N ARG A 338 -4.41 -8.71 -17.32
CA ARG A 338 -3.28 -7.80 -17.06
C ARG A 338 -3.40 -6.47 -17.78
N TYR A 339 -3.89 -6.49 -19.01
CA TYR A 339 -4.15 -5.26 -19.76
C TYR A 339 -5.11 -4.31 -19.02
N LEU A 340 -6.24 -4.83 -18.52
CA LEU A 340 -7.21 -4.06 -17.74
C LEU A 340 -6.63 -3.67 -16.37
N ALA A 341 -5.86 -4.54 -15.73
CA ALA A 341 -5.19 -4.26 -14.46
C ALA A 341 -4.24 -3.06 -14.58
N HIS A 342 -3.44 -3.01 -15.64
CA HIS A 342 -2.56 -1.88 -15.95
C HIS A 342 -3.35 -0.61 -16.28
N LYS A 343 -4.38 -0.69 -17.14
CA LYS A 343 -5.24 0.46 -17.46
C LYS A 343 -5.94 1.03 -16.22
N LEU A 344 -6.45 0.17 -15.34
CA LEU A 344 -7.09 0.56 -14.09
C LEU A 344 -6.09 1.18 -13.12
N THR A 345 -4.87 0.63 -13.06
CA THR A 345 -3.80 1.17 -12.22
C THR A 345 -3.38 2.57 -12.69
N GLU A 346 -3.22 2.76 -14.00
CA GLU A 346 -2.92 4.06 -14.59
C GLU A 346 -4.03 5.07 -14.31
N TRP A 347 -5.31 4.66 -14.45
CA TRP A 347 -6.44 5.51 -14.07
C TRP A 347 -6.41 5.89 -12.58
N ARG A 348 -6.10 4.95 -11.68
CA ARG A 348 -5.97 5.21 -10.24
C ARG A 348 -4.85 6.20 -9.94
N VAL A 349 -3.70 6.06 -10.59
CA VAL A 349 -2.54 6.95 -10.41
C VAL A 349 -2.84 8.35 -10.92
N ASN A 350 -3.45 8.46 -12.10
CA ASN A 350 -3.62 9.75 -12.79
C ASN A 350 -4.88 10.51 -12.34
N ASN A 351 -5.92 9.80 -11.89
CA ASN A 351 -7.20 10.43 -11.53
C ASN A 351 -7.55 10.25 -10.06
N LEU A 352 -7.48 9.01 -9.54
CA LEU A 352 -7.98 8.74 -8.19
C LEU A 352 -7.11 9.38 -7.10
N ILE A 353 -5.79 9.23 -7.19
CA ILE A 353 -4.85 9.79 -6.21
C ILE A 353 -4.89 11.32 -6.20
N PRO A 354 -4.72 12.03 -7.34
CA PRO A 354 -4.79 13.49 -7.35
C PRO A 354 -6.11 14.03 -6.80
N LYS A 355 -7.24 13.39 -7.14
CA LYS A 355 -8.57 13.80 -6.68
C LYS A 355 -8.83 13.52 -5.19
N SER A 356 -8.06 12.61 -4.57
CA SER A 356 -8.18 12.34 -3.13
C SER A 356 -7.36 13.28 -2.24
N LEU A 357 -6.43 14.04 -2.83
CA LEU A 357 -5.59 14.98 -2.11
C LEU A 357 -6.35 16.30 -1.86
N PRO A 358 -6.19 16.95 -0.69
CA PRO A 358 -6.74 18.28 -0.43
C PRO A 358 -6.20 19.33 -1.40
N ASP A 359 -7.03 20.33 -1.72
CA ASP A 359 -6.66 21.41 -2.65
C ASP A 359 -5.46 22.23 -2.13
N GLU A 360 -5.34 22.40 -0.81
CA GLU A 360 -4.20 23.04 -0.14
C GLU A 360 -2.85 22.43 -0.53
N LEU A 361 -2.78 21.09 -0.67
CA LEU A 361 -1.54 20.42 -1.06
C LEU A 361 -1.20 20.67 -2.53
N HIS A 362 -2.22 20.80 -3.40
CA HIS A 362 -2.02 21.11 -4.81
C HIS A 362 -1.47 22.52 -4.98
N GLU A 363 -2.03 23.49 -4.26
CA GLU A 363 -1.53 24.87 -4.22
C GLU A 363 -0.11 24.95 -3.65
N TRP A 364 0.16 24.25 -2.54
CA TRP A 364 1.50 24.21 -1.95
C TRP A 364 2.54 23.57 -2.88
N SER A 365 2.13 22.69 -3.79
CA SER A 365 3.01 21.98 -4.73
C SER A 365 3.33 22.72 -6.03
N GLN A 366 2.79 23.93 -6.23
CA GLN A 366 3.10 24.74 -7.40
C GLN A 366 4.58 25.18 -7.42
N PRO A 367 5.19 25.32 -8.61
CA PRO A 367 6.57 25.77 -8.73
C PRO A 367 6.72 27.21 -8.21
N LEU A 368 7.75 27.43 -7.41
CA LEU A 368 8.19 28.75 -7.00
C LEU A 368 9.21 29.32 -8.00
N PRO A 369 9.22 30.66 -8.18
CA PRO A 369 10.32 31.38 -8.84
C PRO A 369 11.68 31.06 -8.22
N GLU A 370 12.74 31.02 -9.03
CA GLU A 370 14.10 30.61 -8.61
C GLU A 370 14.69 31.47 -7.49
N ASP A 371 14.32 32.75 -7.43
CA ASP A 371 14.70 33.71 -6.40
C ASP A 371 14.13 33.37 -5.01
N GLN A 372 13.04 32.61 -4.95
CA GLN A 372 12.37 32.22 -3.70
C GLN A 372 12.75 30.80 -3.26
N TRP A 373 13.72 30.16 -3.90
CA TRP A 373 14.14 28.81 -3.53
C TRP A 373 14.92 28.85 -2.21
N ALA A 374 14.43 28.08 -1.24
CA ALA A 374 15.13 27.90 0.02
C ALA A 374 16.43 27.11 -0.21
N GLY A 375 17.54 27.64 0.30
CA GLY A 375 18.85 26.97 0.29
C GLY A 375 19.10 26.14 1.55
N PRO A 376 20.14 25.29 1.55
CA PRO A 376 20.57 24.55 2.76
C PRO A 376 20.97 25.51 3.88
N SER A 377 20.60 25.20 5.13
CA SER A 377 21.02 26.02 6.27
C SER A 377 22.53 25.98 6.50
N GLU A 378 23.06 26.99 7.19
CA GLU A 378 24.47 27.02 7.56
C GLU A 378 24.87 25.87 8.49
N ALA A 379 23.97 25.44 9.39
CA ALA A 379 24.20 24.27 10.24
C ALA A 379 24.41 23.01 9.41
N LEU A 380 23.55 22.77 8.41
CA LEU A 380 23.67 21.63 7.52
C LEU A 380 24.96 21.68 6.67
N LYS A 381 25.37 22.87 6.19
CA LYS A 381 26.62 23.05 5.45
C LYS A 381 27.85 22.79 6.32
N VAL A 382 27.84 23.19 7.58
CA VAL A 382 28.93 22.92 8.54
C VAL A 382 29.07 21.42 8.78
N GLU A 383 27.97 20.73 9.08
CA GLU A 383 27.99 19.29 9.32
C GLU A 383 28.36 18.48 8.08
N THR A 384 27.91 18.92 6.89
CA THR A 384 28.31 18.29 5.62
C THR A 384 29.81 18.41 5.39
N ARG A 385 30.40 19.60 5.56
CA ARG A 385 31.87 19.79 5.46
C ARG A 385 32.63 18.94 6.47
N ARG A 386 32.12 18.83 7.69
CA ARG A 386 32.69 18.00 8.75
C ARG A 386 32.69 16.53 8.35
N LEU A 387 31.57 16.01 7.87
CA LEU A 387 31.46 14.63 7.43
C LEU A 387 32.37 14.33 6.23
N GLU A 388 32.44 15.23 5.25
CA GLU A 388 33.36 15.09 4.11
C GLU A 388 34.83 15.02 4.56
N SER A 389 35.23 15.84 5.55
CA SER A 389 36.58 15.80 6.10
C SER A 389 36.89 14.45 6.77
N LEU A 390 35.93 13.88 7.48
CA LEU A 390 36.07 12.57 8.11
C LEU A 390 36.10 11.43 7.09
N ARG A 391 35.32 11.55 6.01
CA ARG A 391 35.30 10.58 4.90
C ARG A 391 36.62 10.58 4.14
N LYS A 392 37.23 11.75 3.93
CA LYS A 392 38.59 11.88 3.35
C LYS A 392 39.64 11.21 4.23
N LYS A 393 39.52 11.31 5.56
CA LYS A 393 40.42 10.62 6.51
C LYS A 393 40.20 9.11 6.54
N ASN A 394 38.97 8.64 6.33
CA ASN A 394 38.61 7.23 6.43
C ASN A 394 37.90 6.69 5.17
N PRO A 395 38.60 6.59 4.02
CA PRO A 395 37.96 6.29 2.73
C PRO A 395 37.44 4.85 2.60
N ARG A 396 37.88 3.92 3.47
CA ARG A 396 37.51 2.49 3.43
C ARG A 396 36.32 2.13 4.33
N LEU A 397 35.84 3.06 5.15
CA LEU A 397 34.71 2.78 6.05
C LEU A 397 33.40 2.61 5.26
N ALA A 398 32.57 1.67 5.72
CA ALA A 398 31.22 1.53 5.23
C ALA A 398 30.36 2.75 5.63
N PRO A 399 29.29 3.08 4.88
CA PRO A 399 28.38 4.20 5.18
C PRO A 399 27.84 4.20 6.61
N GLU A 400 27.43 3.05 7.14
CA GLU A 400 26.93 2.87 8.52
C GLU A 400 27.99 3.26 9.56
N ALA A 401 29.18 2.68 9.44
CA ALA A 401 30.30 2.95 10.33
C ALA A 401 30.77 4.42 10.23
N MET A 402 30.67 5.03 9.04
CA MET A 402 31.00 6.44 8.85
C MET A 402 30.04 7.35 9.63
N LEU A 403 28.73 7.07 9.60
CA LEU A 403 27.75 7.82 10.38
C LEU A 403 27.99 7.67 11.90
N GLU A 404 28.39 6.49 12.36
CA GLU A 404 28.73 6.28 13.78
C GLU A 404 29.96 7.08 14.21
N VAL A 405 31.02 7.09 13.37
CA VAL A 405 32.23 7.88 13.63
C VAL A 405 31.90 9.37 13.65
N PHE A 406 31.02 9.81 12.75
CA PHE A 406 30.53 11.19 12.72
C PHE A 406 29.78 11.55 14.00
N TYR A 407 28.87 10.70 14.47
CA TYR A 407 28.15 10.92 15.72
C TYR A 407 29.10 10.99 16.93
N ARG A 408 30.06 10.06 17.03
CA ARG A 408 31.07 10.07 18.11
C ARG A 408 31.88 11.36 18.11
N ALA A 409 32.36 11.80 16.95
CA ALA A 409 33.08 13.05 16.81
C ALA A 409 32.20 14.26 17.21
N SER A 410 30.92 14.26 16.84
CA SER A 410 29.97 15.31 17.22
C SER A 410 29.83 15.41 18.74
N ARG A 411 29.69 14.28 19.42
CA ARG A 411 29.57 14.21 20.87
C ARG A 411 30.85 14.66 21.58
N GLU A 412 32.03 14.23 21.10
CA GLU A 412 33.32 14.64 21.65
C GLU A 412 33.58 16.14 21.52
N GLY A 413 33.18 16.74 20.39
CA GLY A 413 33.30 18.18 20.18
C GLY A 413 32.48 19.02 21.17
N GLU A 414 31.31 18.52 21.59
CA GLU A 414 30.48 19.19 22.61
C GLU A 414 31.06 19.04 24.00
N THR A 415 31.59 17.86 24.35
CA THR A 415 32.26 17.67 25.65
C THR A 415 33.52 18.51 25.82
N LEU A 416 34.10 19.02 24.73
CA LEU A 416 35.25 19.93 24.74
C LEU A 416 34.84 21.42 24.78
N LEU A 417 33.59 21.73 24.48
CA LEU A 417 33.03 23.09 24.47
C LEU A 417 32.16 23.40 25.70
N ALA A 418 31.70 22.37 26.41
CA ALA A 418 31.05 22.44 27.72
C ALA A 418 32.10 22.41 28.85
#